data_AF-A0A0L0GMM6-F1
#
_entry.id   AF-A0A0L0GMM6-F1
#
_cell.length_a   1.000
_cell.length_b   1.000
_cell.length_c   1.000
_cell.angle_alpha   90.00
_cell.angle_beta   90.00
_cell.angle_gamma   90.00
#
_symmetry.space_group_name_H-M   'P 1'
#
loop_
_entity.id
_entity.type
_entity.pdbx_description
1 polymer ?
#
loop_
_entity_poly.entity_id
_entity_poly.type
_entity_poly.pdbx_seq_one_letter_code
_entity_poly.pdbx_strand_id
1 'polypeptide(L)'
;MASKPVLIALLPLLIGMRDPFAPPVDRCHTQQLTQWHYLGSIGHMQRRIGLLKDGEGKWHRVESGMPFETGWRVLDITDKQITVRTGEGCDPALWTWIKEGKNDESMDKPVDLPAGTDGAGRKKRLAGG
;
A
#
# COMPACT_ATOMS: atom_id res chain seq x y z
N MET A 1 -38.47 -15.19 39.32
CA MET A 1 -39.61 -14.76 38.47
C MET A 1 -39.29 -13.38 37.94
N ALA A 2 -38.70 -13.27 36.74
CA ALA A 2 -38.51 -11.96 36.11
C ALA A 2 -39.89 -11.38 35.78
N SER A 3 -40.16 -10.15 36.21
CA SER A 3 -41.46 -9.53 36.01
C SER A 3 -41.68 -9.31 34.51
N LYS A 4 -42.91 -9.57 34.03
CA LYS A 4 -43.33 -9.38 32.63
C LYS A 4 -42.90 -8.05 31.98
N PRO A 5 -42.85 -6.88 32.66
CA PRO A 5 -42.37 -5.65 32.02
C PRO A 5 -40.87 -5.66 31.71
N VAL A 6 -40.05 -6.41 32.47
CA VAL A 6 -38.61 -6.54 32.22
C VAL A 6 -38.34 -7.34 30.94
N LEU A 7 -39.16 -8.36 30.66
CA LEU A 7 -39.06 -9.08 29.39
C LEU A 7 -39.37 -8.16 28.20
N ILE A 8 -40.40 -7.31 28.29
CA ILE A 8 -40.82 -6.41 27.19
C ILE A 8 -39.73 -5.36 26.88
N ALA A 9 -39.04 -4.85 27.89
CA ALA A 9 -37.95 -3.89 27.70
C ALA A 9 -36.70 -4.48 27.03
N LEU A 10 -36.51 -5.80 27.10
CA LEU A 10 -35.38 -6.51 26.49
C LEU A 10 -35.65 -6.97 25.05
N LEU A 11 -36.91 -6.99 24.60
CA LEU A 11 -37.28 -7.36 23.24
C LEU A 11 -36.63 -6.51 22.12
N PRO A 12 -36.50 -5.18 22.19
CA PRO A 12 -35.85 -4.40 21.13
C PRO A 12 -34.33 -4.60 21.05
N LEU A 13 -33.69 -5.10 22.10
CA LEU A 13 -32.29 -5.54 22.06
C LEU A 13 -32.13 -6.90 21.36
N LEU A 14 -33.19 -7.73 21.38
CA LEU A 14 -33.24 -9.05 20.74
C LEU A 14 -33.72 -8.97 19.28
N ILE A 15 -34.66 -8.06 18.99
CA ILE A 15 -35.10 -7.69 17.66
C ILE A 15 -34.23 -6.51 17.24
N GLY A 16 -32.95 -6.78 16.97
CA GLY A 16 -32.02 -5.74 16.54
C GLY A 16 -32.64 -4.93 15.40
N MET A 17 -33.06 -3.69 15.70
CA MET A 17 -33.47 -2.70 14.73
C MET A 17 -32.25 -2.39 13.88
N ARG A 18 -32.03 -3.22 12.86
CA ARG A 18 -30.92 -3.06 11.94
C ARG A 18 -31.20 -1.80 11.16
N ASP A 19 -30.29 -0.85 11.25
CA ASP A 19 -30.37 0.39 10.48
C ASP A 19 -30.48 0.03 8.99
N PRO A 20 -31.61 0.34 8.33
CA PRO A 20 -31.83 -0.01 6.92
C PRO A 20 -30.83 0.65 5.98
N PHE A 21 -30.11 1.68 6.46
CA PHE A 21 -29.11 2.43 5.71
C PHE A 21 -27.68 2.06 6.11
N ALA A 22 -27.50 1.22 7.13
CA ALA A 22 -26.16 0.78 7.49
C ALA A 22 -25.56 -0.05 6.35
N PRO A 23 -24.31 0.25 5.95
CA PRO A 23 -23.65 -0.52 4.91
C PRO A 23 -23.49 -1.98 5.35
N PRO A 24 -23.51 -2.93 4.41
CA PRO A 24 -23.15 -4.31 4.69
C PRO A 24 -21.77 -4.39 5.34
N VAL A 25 -21.58 -5.37 6.22
CA VAL A 25 -20.28 -5.64 6.82
C VAL A 25 -19.29 -6.00 5.70
N ASP A 26 -18.22 -5.22 5.57
CA ASP A 26 -17.19 -5.42 4.54
C ASP A 26 -16.23 -6.55 4.91
N ARG A 27 -16.65 -7.79 4.59
CA ARG A 27 -15.84 -8.99 4.83
C ARG A 27 -14.61 -9.09 3.93
N CYS A 28 -14.61 -8.37 2.80
CA CYS A 28 -13.55 -8.40 1.81
C CYS A 28 -12.50 -7.32 2.04
N HIS A 29 -12.73 -6.45 3.03
CA HIS A 29 -11.91 -5.28 3.31
C HIS A 29 -11.75 -4.37 2.08
N THR A 30 -12.76 -4.35 1.21
CA THR A 30 -12.81 -3.60 -0.05
C THR A 30 -12.56 -2.11 0.16
N GLN A 31 -13.10 -1.53 1.24
CA GLN A 31 -12.86 -0.13 1.57
C GLN A 31 -11.40 0.12 1.96
N GLN A 32 -10.74 -0.86 2.56
CA GLN A 32 -9.31 -0.76 2.88
C GLN A 32 -8.48 -0.89 1.60
N LEU A 33 -8.84 -1.76 0.65
CA LEU A 33 -8.15 -1.89 -0.65
C LEU A 33 -8.02 -0.54 -1.38
N THR A 34 -9.08 0.27 -1.40
CA THR A 34 -9.08 1.54 -2.14
C THR A 34 -8.20 2.63 -1.53
N GLN A 35 -7.79 2.49 -0.27
CA GLN A 35 -6.97 3.48 0.44
C GLN A 35 -5.47 3.20 0.36
N TRP A 36 -5.09 2.09 -0.27
CA TRP A 36 -3.69 1.72 -0.42
C TRP A 36 -3.11 2.33 -1.69
N HIS A 37 -1.87 2.77 -1.58
CA HIS A 37 -1.17 3.48 -2.64
C HIS A 37 0.12 2.73 -2.97
N TYR A 38 0.28 2.38 -4.25
CA TYR A 38 1.50 1.76 -4.74
C TYR A 38 2.51 2.83 -5.15
N LEU A 39 3.73 2.77 -4.62
CA LEU A 39 4.75 3.79 -4.83
C LEU A 39 5.89 3.31 -5.74
N GLY A 40 5.84 2.04 -6.13
CA GLY A 40 6.81 1.42 -7.03
C GLY A 40 7.49 0.22 -6.41
N SER A 41 8.48 -0.32 -7.13
CA SER A 41 9.22 -1.49 -6.71
C SER A 41 10.72 -1.27 -6.72
N ILE A 42 11.40 -2.04 -5.89
CA ILE A 42 12.87 -2.12 -5.84
C ILE A 42 13.31 -3.55 -6.14
N GLY A 43 14.54 -3.70 -6.66
CA GLY A 43 15.12 -4.99 -7.03
C GLY A 43 14.96 -5.35 -8.51
N HIS A 44 15.45 -6.53 -8.87
CA HIS A 44 15.46 -7.04 -10.24
C HIS A 44 14.34 -8.07 -10.46
N MET A 45 14.13 -8.50 -11.70
CA MET A 45 12.99 -9.36 -12.08
C MET A 45 12.83 -10.63 -11.22
N GLN A 46 13.91 -11.26 -10.78
CA GLN A 46 13.85 -12.50 -9.99
C GLN A 46 13.45 -12.28 -8.53
N ARG A 47 13.68 -11.09 -7.99
CA ARG A 47 13.33 -10.75 -6.60
C ARG A 47 13.02 -9.27 -6.49
N ARG A 48 11.76 -8.96 -6.78
CA ARG A 48 11.21 -7.61 -6.74
C ARG A 48 10.39 -7.42 -5.47
N ILE A 49 10.62 -6.30 -4.79
CA ILE A 49 9.91 -5.90 -3.59
C ILE A 49 9.03 -4.70 -3.95
N GLY A 50 7.73 -4.81 -3.70
CA GLY A 50 6.77 -3.72 -3.86
C GLY A 50 6.77 -2.80 -2.63
N LEU A 51 6.64 -1.50 -2.86
CA LEU A 51 6.49 -0.47 -1.83
C LEU A 51 5.04 0.02 -1.84
N LEU A 52 4.33 -0.25 -0.76
CA LEU A 52 2.96 0.17 -0.55
C LEU A 52 2.89 1.16 0.62
N LYS A 53 1.93 2.07 0.56
CA LYS A 53 1.51 2.91 1.67
C LYS A 53 0.05 2.65 1.94
N ASP A 54 -0.30 2.29 3.17
CA ASP A 54 -1.70 2.05 3.53
C ASP A 54 -2.47 3.37 3.77
N GLY A 55 -3.76 3.26 4.07
CA GLY A 55 -4.64 4.41 4.33
C GLY A 55 -4.25 5.23 5.57
N GLU A 56 -3.48 4.66 6.49
CA GLU A 56 -2.94 5.36 7.66
C GLU A 56 -1.61 6.06 7.35
N GLY A 57 -1.08 5.82 6.15
CA GLY A 57 0.18 6.36 5.69
C GLY A 57 1.41 5.56 6.10
N LYS A 58 1.23 4.35 6.63
CA LYS A 58 2.33 3.45 7.00
C LYS A 58 2.89 2.75 5.78
N TRP A 59 4.21 2.62 5.75
CA TRP A 59 4.94 1.95 4.69
C TRP A 59 4.96 0.43 4.88
N HIS A 60 4.71 -0.28 3.79
CA HIS A 60 4.76 -1.74 3.71
C HIS A 60 5.66 -2.18 2.57
N ARG A 61 6.51 -3.17 2.84
CA ARG A 61 7.33 -3.85 1.84
C ARG A 61 6.74 -5.22 1.60
N VAL A 62 6.46 -5.54 0.34
CA VAL A 62 5.78 -6.79 -0.01
C VAL A 62 6.50 -7.55 -1.11
N GLU A 63 6.44 -8.87 -1.07
CA GLU A 63 6.99 -9.77 -2.07
C GLU A 63 5.85 -10.59 -2.70
N SER A 64 6.06 -11.14 -3.91
CA SER A 64 5.08 -12.02 -4.54
C SER A 64 4.77 -13.24 -3.64
N GLY A 65 3.49 -13.57 -3.52
CA GLY A 65 3.00 -14.63 -2.64
C GLY A 65 2.77 -14.20 -1.19
N MET A 66 3.20 -13.01 -0.77
CA MET A 66 3.02 -12.54 0.60
C MET A 66 1.53 -12.38 0.95
N PRO A 67 1.06 -12.97 2.06
CA PRO A 67 -0.29 -12.74 2.56
C PRO A 67 -0.38 -11.44 3.38
N PHE A 68 -1.56 -10.83 3.38
CA PHE A 68 -1.95 -9.75 4.29
C PHE A 68 -2.87 -10.30 5.39
N GLU A 69 -2.94 -9.60 6.53
CA GLU A 69 -3.86 -9.94 7.64
C GLU A 69 -5.33 -9.95 7.21
N THR A 70 -5.68 -9.16 6.19
CA THR A 70 -7.01 -9.09 5.56
C THR A 70 -7.35 -10.32 4.70
N GLY A 71 -6.43 -11.28 4.56
CA GLY A 71 -6.58 -12.46 3.72
C GLY A 71 -6.23 -12.24 2.24
N TRP A 72 -5.80 -11.03 1.86
CA TRP A 72 -5.30 -10.78 0.50
C TRP A 72 -3.94 -11.44 0.28
N ARG A 73 -3.59 -11.68 -0.98
CA ARG A 73 -2.28 -12.23 -1.34
C ARG A 73 -1.69 -11.53 -2.56
N VAL A 74 -0.42 -11.16 -2.48
CA VAL A 74 0.30 -10.60 -3.62
C VAL A 74 0.48 -11.65 -4.70
N LEU A 75 0.08 -11.31 -5.94
CA LEU A 75 0.24 -12.18 -7.10
C LEU A 75 1.41 -11.75 -7.96
N ASP A 76 1.45 -10.48 -8.33
CA ASP A 76 2.46 -9.95 -9.24
C ASP A 76 2.87 -8.53 -8.85
N ILE A 77 4.15 -8.21 -9.07
CA ILE A 77 4.74 -6.91 -8.79
C ILE A 77 5.52 -6.45 -10.02
N THR A 78 5.11 -5.31 -10.56
CA THR A 78 5.79 -4.65 -11.69
C THR A 78 6.19 -3.24 -11.31
N ASP A 79 7.06 -2.60 -12.10
CA ASP A 79 7.45 -1.20 -11.85
C ASP A 79 6.26 -0.21 -11.95
N LYS A 80 5.16 -0.63 -12.60
CA LYS A 80 3.98 0.21 -12.86
C LYS A 80 2.79 -0.13 -12.00
N GLN A 81 2.66 -1.37 -11.56
CA GLN A 81 1.49 -1.84 -10.83
C GLN A 81 1.82 -3.06 -9.96
N ILE A 82 0.99 -3.29 -8.98
CA ILE A 82 0.98 -4.50 -8.16
C ILE A 82 -0.43 -5.07 -8.14
N THR A 83 -0.53 -6.39 -8.29
CA THR A 83 -1.81 -7.10 -8.33
C THR A 83 -1.91 -8.06 -7.15
N VAL A 84 -3.06 -8.03 -6.47
CA VAL A 84 -3.38 -8.91 -5.36
C VAL A 84 -4.67 -9.68 -5.63
N ARG A 85 -4.76 -10.87 -5.03
CA ARG A 85 -6.02 -11.60 -4.93
C ARG A 85 -6.77 -11.13 -3.69
N THR A 86 -8.01 -10.68 -3.87
CA THR A 86 -8.93 -10.44 -2.75
C THR A 86 -9.45 -11.80 -2.27
N GLY A 87 -9.88 -11.92 -1.01
CA GLY A 87 -10.20 -13.22 -0.38
C GLY A 87 -11.18 -14.12 -1.17
N GLU A 88 -11.32 -15.39 -0.77
CA GLU A 88 -12.27 -16.29 -1.44
C GLU A 88 -13.70 -15.75 -1.36
N GLY A 89 -14.41 -15.74 -2.50
CA GLY A 89 -15.77 -15.23 -2.60
C GLY A 89 -15.89 -13.69 -2.62
N CYS A 90 -14.76 -12.97 -2.72
CA CYS A 90 -14.75 -11.52 -2.85
C CYS A 90 -14.82 -11.06 -4.31
N ASP A 91 -15.50 -9.94 -4.54
CA ASP A 91 -15.61 -9.27 -5.83
C ASP A 91 -15.09 -7.82 -5.70
N PRO A 92 -14.12 -7.37 -6.52
CA PRO A 92 -13.43 -8.14 -7.56
C PRO A 92 -12.46 -9.15 -6.96
N ALA A 93 -12.35 -10.34 -7.55
CA ALA A 93 -11.42 -11.39 -7.09
C ALA A 93 -9.94 -10.97 -7.18
N LEU A 94 -9.64 -10.00 -8.05
CA LEU A 94 -8.33 -9.41 -8.24
C LEU A 94 -8.42 -7.89 -8.07
N TRP A 95 -7.43 -7.33 -7.41
CA TRP A 95 -7.27 -5.89 -7.26
C TRP A 95 -5.90 -5.45 -7.72
N THR A 96 -5.83 -4.32 -8.39
CA THR A 96 -4.57 -3.78 -8.92
C THR A 96 -4.39 -2.34 -8.50
N TRP A 97 -3.28 -2.07 -7.81
CA TRP A 97 -2.83 -0.70 -7.54
C TRP A 97 -1.82 -0.28 -8.60
N ILE A 98 -2.05 0.88 -9.19
CA ILE A 98 -1.15 1.50 -10.16
C ILE A 98 -0.21 2.43 -9.40
N LYS A 99 1.04 2.53 -9.86
CA LYS A 99 2.06 3.36 -9.23
C LYS A 99 1.61 4.81 -9.23
N GLU A 100 1.52 5.39 -8.04
CA GLU A 100 1.29 6.81 -7.86
C GLU A 100 2.58 7.59 -8.05
N GLY A 101 2.52 8.58 -8.94
CA GLY A 101 3.63 9.48 -9.21
C GLY A 101 3.24 10.46 -10.30
N LYS A 102 3.34 11.76 -9.99
CA LYS A 102 3.67 12.74 -11.02
C LYS A 102 5.10 12.43 -11.46
N ASN A 103 5.38 12.56 -12.75
CA ASN A 103 6.70 12.35 -13.34
C ASN A 103 7.66 13.47 -12.87
N ASP A 104 8.02 13.55 -11.60
CA ASP A 104 9.06 14.46 -11.11
C ASP A 104 10.43 13.77 -11.27
N GLU A 105 10.82 13.61 -12.53
CA GLU A 105 12.16 13.22 -12.97
C GLU A 105 13.15 14.40 -12.85
N SER A 106 12.90 15.36 -11.94
CA SER A 106 13.83 16.46 -11.72
C SER A 106 14.99 15.96 -10.88
N MET A 107 16.01 15.43 -11.55
CA MET A 107 17.34 15.24 -10.97
C MET A 107 17.80 16.53 -10.29
N ASP A 108 18.47 16.41 -9.13
CA ASP A 108 19.15 17.53 -8.48
C ASP A 108 20.02 18.25 -9.51
N LYS A 109 19.80 19.56 -9.66
CA LYS A 109 20.62 20.37 -10.56
C LYS A 109 22.06 20.33 -10.05
N PRO A 110 23.05 20.14 -10.94
CA PRO A 110 24.45 20.22 -10.53
C PRO A 110 24.70 21.57 -9.85
N VAL A 111 25.33 21.53 -8.67
CA VAL A 111 25.80 22.73 -7.99
C VAL A 111 26.93 23.31 -8.81
N ASP A 112 26.70 24.49 -9.40
CA ASP A 112 27.77 25.28 -10.00
C ASP A 112 28.73 25.72 -8.90
N LEU A 113 29.89 25.05 -8.81
CA LEU A 113 31.00 25.53 -8.01
C LEU A 113 31.53 26.81 -8.66
N PRO A 114 31.69 27.93 -7.92
CA PRO A 114 32.20 29.17 -8.48
C PRO A 114 33.61 28.94 -9.03
N ALA A 115 33.82 29.35 -10.28
CA ALA A 115 35.13 29.44 -10.89
C ALA A 115 35.95 30.48 -10.13
N GLY A 116 37.03 30.03 -9.47
CA GLY A 116 38.05 30.92 -8.93
C GLY A 116 38.44 30.62 -7.49
N THR A 117 39.15 29.51 -7.28
CA THR A 117 40.35 29.55 -6.43
C THR A 117 41.46 28.82 -7.17
N ASP A 118 42.30 29.60 -7.85
CA ASP A 118 43.62 29.15 -8.25
C ASP A 118 44.39 28.74 -7.00
N GLY A 119 44.76 27.47 -6.92
CA GLY A 119 45.33 26.91 -5.71
C GLY A 119 45.91 25.51 -5.90
N ALA A 120 47.00 25.45 -6.66
CA ALA A 120 48.05 24.42 -6.60
C ALA A 120 47.71 22.97 -7.01
N GLY A 121 48.20 22.59 -8.20
CA GLY A 121 48.98 21.35 -8.35
C GLY A 121 48.20 20.04 -8.49
N ARG A 122 47.43 19.88 -9.58
CA ARG A 122 46.95 18.54 -10.00
C ARG A 122 48.12 17.73 -10.58
N LYS A 123 48.84 17.00 -9.72
CA LYS A 123 49.77 15.95 -10.12
C LYS A 123 48.94 14.77 -10.64
N LYS A 124 48.87 14.60 -11.97
CA LYS A 124 48.37 13.36 -12.58
C LYS A 124 49.17 12.19 -12.03
N ARG A 125 48.52 11.25 -11.35
CA ARG A 125 49.02 9.88 -11.22
C ARG A 125 48.06 8.99 -12.00
N LEU A 126 48.52 8.52 -13.15
CA LEU A 126 48.03 7.30 -13.77
C LEU A 126 48.67 6.11 -13.04
N ALA A 127 47.85 5.12 -12.71
CA ALA A 127 48.10 3.67 -12.66
C ALA A 127 46.70 3.04 -12.54
N GLY A 128 46.22 2.13 -13.38
CA GLY A 128 46.91 1.06 -14.11
C GLY A 128 46.79 -0.22 -13.28
N GLY A 129 45.90 -1.14 -13.68
CA GLY A 129 45.64 -2.43 -13.04
C GLY A 129 44.22 -2.91 -13.29
#